data_AF-A0A240C0F6-F1
#
_entry.id   AF-A0A240C0F6-F1
#
_cell.length_a   1.000
_cell.length_b   1.000
_cell.length_c   1.000
_cell.angle_alpha   90.00
_cell.angle_beta   90.00
_cell.angle_gamma   90.00
#
_symmetry.space_group_name_H-M   'P 1'
#
loop_
_entity.id
_entity.type
_entity.pdbx_description
1 polymer ?
#
loop_
_entity_poly.entity_id
_entity_poly.type
_entity_poly.pdbx_seq_one_letter_code
_entity_poly.pdbx_strand_id
1 'polypeptide(L)'
;MKRLLTLALFMVVLLTACGNKLDGTYENDKVMLEANDETEKVELTFKLENTGFSFFTKEDVSFEGKIDKKENKIIIREQGEVFKMDYKVEKDKVKLVSQELGIEDELTKVEE
;
A
#
# COMPACT_ATOMS: atom_id res chain seq x y z
N MET A 1 -10.48 12.62 -46.33
CA MET A 1 -10.48 13.03 -44.91
C MET A 1 -11.07 11.95 -43.99
N LYS A 2 -10.63 10.68 -44.06
CA LYS A 2 -11.17 9.57 -43.22
C LYS A 2 -10.09 8.72 -42.54
N ARG A 3 -8.80 9.08 -42.67
CA ARG A 3 -7.66 8.25 -42.23
C ARG A 3 -6.89 8.79 -41.02
N LEU A 4 -7.33 9.91 -40.43
CA LEU A 4 -6.63 10.57 -39.32
C LEU A 4 -7.25 10.30 -37.93
N LEU A 5 -8.45 9.73 -37.86
CA LEU A 5 -9.16 9.52 -36.58
C LEU A 5 -8.74 8.26 -35.83
N THR A 6 -8.03 7.33 -36.47
CA THR A 6 -7.57 6.09 -35.83
C THR A 6 -6.26 6.24 -35.06
N LEU A 7 -5.46 7.28 -35.33
CA LEU A 7 -4.15 7.46 -34.68
C LEU A 7 -4.26 8.06 -33.27
N ALA A 8 -5.25 8.94 -33.03
CA ALA A 8 -5.45 9.57 -31.74
C ALA A 8 -5.97 8.59 -30.66
N LEU A 9 -6.67 7.52 -31.07
CA LEU A 9 -7.25 6.57 -30.13
C LEU A 9 -6.20 5.61 -29.53
N PHE A 10 -5.10 5.35 -30.24
CA PHE A 10 -4.02 4.48 -29.75
C PHE A 10 -3.14 5.17 -28.70
N MET A 11 -3.10 6.51 -28.71
CA MET A 11 -2.24 7.30 -27.81
C MET A 11 -2.85 7.48 -26.42
N VAL A 12 -4.17 7.33 -26.27
CA VAL A 12 -4.89 7.47 -24.98
C VAL A 12 -4.72 6.22 -24.09
N VAL A 13 -4.38 5.06 -24.67
CA VAL A 13 -4.19 3.81 -23.91
C VAL A 13 -2.81 3.72 -23.24
N LEU A 14 -1.84 4.55 -23.65
CA LEU A 14 -0.51 4.60 -23.02
C LEU A 14 -0.50 5.35 -21.68
N LEU A 15 -1.54 6.14 -21.37
CA LEU A 15 -1.64 6.92 -20.13
C LEU A 15 -2.09 6.10 -18.92
N THR A 16 -2.59 4.89 -19.11
CA THR A 16 -2.99 3.99 -18.00
C THR A 16 -1.88 3.04 -17.56
N ALA A 17 -0.69 3.12 -18.16
CA ALA A 17 0.45 2.26 -17.83
C ALA A 17 1.36 2.81 -16.72
N CYS A 18 1.10 4.03 -16.21
CA CYS A 18 1.44 4.35 -14.83
C CYS A 18 0.43 3.62 -13.93
N GLY A 19 0.45 2.29 -13.96
CA GLY A 19 -0.08 1.51 -12.85
C GLY A 19 0.66 2.02 -11.63
N ASN A 20 -0.05 2.69 -10.73
CA ASN A 20 0.56 3.31 -9.56
C ASN A 20 1.13 2.17 -8.71
N LYS A 21 2.43 1.91 -8.91
CA LYS A 21 3.17 0.87 -8.20
C LYS A 21 3.18 1.21 -6.74
N LEU A 22 2.88 0.22 -5.90
CA LEU A 22 3.04 0.34 -4.47
C LEU A 22 4.52 0.13 -4.18
N ASP A 23 5.27 1.24 -4.20
CA ASP A 23 6.73 1.24 -4.04
C ASP A 23 7.19 2.45 -3.21
N GLY A 24 8.12 2.20 -2.29
CA GLY A 24 8.63 3.15 -1.31
C GLY A 24 7.95 3.05 0.06
N THR A 25 8.31 3.98 0.94
CA THR A 25 7.78 4.06 2.31
C THR A 25 6.60 5.02 2.38
N TYR A 26 5.51 4.58 3.01
CA TYR A 26 4.31 5.36 3.25
C TYR A 26 4.01 5.36 4.75
N GLU A 27 3.59 6.49 5.29
CA GLU A 27 3.41 6.64 6.73
C GLU A 27 2.19 7.52 7.07
N ASN A 28 1.60 7.25 8.23
CA ASN A 28 0.80 8.18 9.02
C ASN A 28 1.19 8.09 10.51
N ASP A 29 0.47 8.80 11.38
CA ASP A 29 0.77 8.87 12.82
C ASP A 29 0.78 7.50 13.54
N LYS A 30 0.17 6.46 12.95
CA LYS A 30 -0.06 5.15 13.57
C LYS A 30 0.54 3.97 12.79
N VAL A 31 0.80 4.13 11.50
CA VAL A 31 1.13 3.03 10.60
C VAL A 31 2.22 3.48 9.65
N MET A 32 3.22 2.63 9.47
CA MET A 32 4.24 2.73 8.43
C MET A 32 4.14 1.50 7.52
N LEU A 33 4.26 1.72 6.22
CA LEU A 33 4.19 0.72 5.18
C LEU A 33 5.40 0.86 4.28
N GLU A 34 6.30 -0.11 4.32
CA GLU A 34 7.43 -0.18 3.39
C GLU A 34 7.10 -1.19 2.30
N ALA A 35 6.96 -0.71 1.07
CA ALA A 35 6.63 -1.57 -0.06
C ALA A 35 7.75 -1.59 -1.08
N ASN A 36 8.06 -2.77 -1.57
CA ASN A 36 9.02 -2.97 -2.65
C ASN A 36 8.33 -3.70 -3.80
N ASP A 37 8.03 -2.95 -4.86
CA ASP A 37 7.33 -3.48 -6.05
C ASP A 37 8.17 -4.53 -6.78
N GLU A 38 9.50 -4.40 -6.80
CA GLU A 38 10.38 -5.34 -7.52
C GLU A 38 10.41 -6.73 -6.89
N THR A 39 10.40 -6.79 -5.57
CA THR A 39 10.47 -8.04 -4.80
C THR A 39 9.09 -8.54 -4.33
N GLU A 40 8.03 -7.77 -4.59
CA GLU A 40 6.65 -8.04 -4.14
C GLU A 40 6.52 -8.21 -2.63
N LYS A 41 7.43 -7.58 -1.88
CA LYS A 41 7.46 -7.60 -0.42
C LYS A 41 6.86 -6.33 0.15
N VAL A 42 6.25 -6.46 1.30
CA VAL A 42 5.77 -5.33 2.07
C VAL A 42 5.99 -5.58 3.56
N GLU A 43 6.37 -4.54 4.29
CA GLU A 43 6.42 -4.54 5.74
C GLU A 43 5.42 -3.51 6.27
N LEU A 44 4.59 -3.93 7.21
CA LEU A 44 3.57 -3.09 7.84
C LEU A 44 3.91 -2.95 9.33
N THR A 45 4.25 -1.75 9.76
CA THR A 45 4.61 -1.45 11.15
C THR A 45 3.53 -0.59 11.80
N PHE A 46 2.98 -1.07 12.92
CA PHE A 46 2.06 -0.29 13.75
C PHE A 46 2.83 0.44 14.84
N LYS A 47 2.79 1.78 14.78
CA LYS A 47 3.36 2.69 15.77
C LYS A 47 2.45 2.74 16.98
N LEU A 48 2.88 2.18 18.10
CA LEU A 48 2.12 2.23 19.34
C LEU A 48 2.32 3.58 20.01
N GLU A 49 1.37 4.51 19.84
CA GLU A 49 1.47 5.85 20.41
C GLU A 49 1.72 5.83 21.92
N ASN A 50 2.55 6.79 22.35
CA ASN A 50 2.97 6.93 23.73
C ASN A 50 1.84 7.52 24.60
N THR A 51 0.78 6.74 24.86
CA THR A 51 -0.06 6.96 26.04
C THR A 51 0.86 6.92 27.26
N GLY A 52 1.08 8.05 27.93
CA GLY A 52 2.17 8.31 28.91
C GLY A 52 2.16 7.49 30.20
N PHE A 53 1.91 6.19 30.14
CA PHE A 53 2.02 5.22 31.22
C PHE A 53 3.27 4.35 31.01
N SER A 54 4.33 4.76 31.67
CA SER A 54 5.71 4.30 31.55
C SER A 54 5.98 2.97 32.29
N PHE A 55 5.39 1.85 31.86
CA PHE A 55 5.71 0.55 32.50
C PHE A 55 5.84 -0.68 31.58
N PHE A 56 5.55 -0.57 30.29
CA PHE A 56 5.79 -1.64 29.33
C PHE A 56 6.60 -1.09 28.17
N THR A 57 7.68 -1.78 27.79
CA THR A 57 8.45 -1.52 26.58
C THR A 57 7.49 -1.61 25.39
N LYS A 58 7.12 -0.45 24.83
CA LYS A 58 6.30 -0.31 23.63
C LYS A 58 7.20 -0.57 22.44
N GLU A 59 7.30 -1.83 22.02
CA GLU A 59 7.95 -2.17 20.76
C GLU A 59 6.92 -2.05 19.65
N ASP A 60 7.26 -1.29 18.61
CA ASP A 60 6.46 -1.24 17.38
C ASP A 60 6.28 -2.66 16.84
N VAL A 61 5.09 -2.96 16.32
CA VAL A 61 4.78 -4.30 15.81
C VAL A 61 4.89 -4.26 14.29
N SER A 62 5.90 -4.91 13.74
CA SER A 62 6.09 -5.11 12.30
C SER A 62 5.55 -6.45 11.84
N PHE A 63 4.92 -6.44 10.67
CA PHE A 63 4.41 -7.62 9.98
C PHE A 63 4.95 -7.67 8.55
N GLU A 64 5.56 -8.79 8.18
CA GLU A 64 5.98 -9.04 6.80
C GLU A 64 4.83 -9.62 5.98
N GLY A 65 4.67 -9.10 4.77
CA GLY A 65 3.64 -9.50 3.82
C GLY A 65 4.14 -9.56 2.39
N LYS A 66 3.20 -9.88 1.49
CA LYS A 66 3.42 -9.88 0.04
C LYS A 66 2.38 -9.02 -0.68
N ILE A 67 2.79 -8.42 -1.78
CA ILE A 67 1.94 -7.61 -2.65
C ILE A 67 1.39 -8.51 -3.77
N ASP A 68 0.08 -8.69 -3.82
CA ASP A 68 -0.63 -9.25 -4.97
C ASP A 68 -1.07 -8.13 -5.91
N LYS A 69 -0.26 -7.89 -6.94
CA LYS A 69 -0.50 -6.84 -7.95
C LYS A 69 -1.71 -7.13 -8.85
N LYS A 70 -2.16 -8.39 -8.95
CA LYS A 70 -3.30 -8.75 -9.80
C LYS A 70 -4.61 -8.36 -9.13
N GLU A 71 -4.69 -8.56 -7.82
CA GLU A 71 -5.87 -8.21 -7.02
C GLU A 71 -5.76 -6.84 -6.34
N ASN A 72 -4.59 -6.18 -6.37
CA ASN A 72 -4.26 -5.00 -5.58
C ASN A 72 -4.44 -5.23 -4.07
N LYS A 73 -3.84 -6.31 -3.57
CA LYS A 73 -3.93 -6.71 -2.15
C LYS A 73 -2.57 -6.90 -1.50
N ILE A 74 -2.48 -6.52 -0.24
CA ILE A 74 -1.42 -6.91 0.68
C ILE A 74 -1.87 -8.18 1.41
N ILE A 75 -1.03 -9.20 1.41
CA ILE A 75 -1.27 -10.49 2.04
C ILE A 75 -0.24 -10.70 3.14
N ILE A 76 -0.68 -10.67 4.40
CA ILE A 76 0.15 -10.94 5.58
C ILE A 76 -0.20 -12.34 6.08
N ARG A 77 0.83 -13.15 6.38
CA ARG A 77 0.64 -14.51 6.91
C ARG A 77 1.30 -14.61 8.27
N GLU A 78 0.49 -14.64 9.31
CA GLU A 78 0.93 -14.72 10.70
C GLU A 78 0.32 -15.94 11.38
N GLN A 79 1.15 -16.78 11.99
CA GLN A 79 0.71 -17.95 12.79
C GLN A 79 -0.32 -18.89 12.13
N GLY A 80 -0.35 -18.95 10.79
CA GLY A 80 -1.30 -19.78 10.03
C GLY A 80 -2.60 -19.06 9.64
N GLU A 81 -2.79 -17.83 10.10
CA GLU A 81 -3.85 -16.92 9.64
C GLU A 81 -3.35 -16.11 8.43
N VAL A 82 -4.28 -15.81 7.53
CA VAL A 82 -3.99 -15.02 6.32
C VAL A 82 -4.85 -13.77 6.36
N PHE A 83 -4.20 -12.63 6.55
CA PHE A 83 -4.85 -11.33 6.52
C PHE A 83 -4.70 -10.73 5.13
N LYS A 84 -5.80 -10.21 4.59
CA LYS A 84 -5.82 -9.54 3.30
C LYS A 84 -6.29 -8.10 3.48
N MET A 85 -5.60 -7.20 2.80
CA MET A 85 -5.89 -5.77 2.82
C MET A 85 -5.82 -5.26 1.40
N ASP A 86 -6.91 -4.67 0.92
CA ASP A 86 -6.92 -4.00 -0.37
C ASP A 86 -6.10 -2.70 -0.27
N TYR A 87 -5.33 -2.40 -1.31
CA TYR A 87 -4.58 -1.15 -1.39
C TYR A 87 -4.92 -0.38 -2.67
N LYS A 88 -4.88 0.95 -2.57
CA LYS A 88 -5.03 1.83 -3.72
C LYS A 88 -4.04 2.98 -3.64
N VAL A 89 -3.13 3.03 -4.61
CA VAL A 89 -2.14 4.10 -4.72
C VAL A 89 -2.73 5.26 -5.52
N GLU A 90 -2.69 6.47 -4.95
CA GLU A 90 -3.16 7.73 -5.53
C GLU A 90 -2.03 8.77 -5.45
N LYS A 91 -1.17 8.81 -6.49
CA LYS A 91 0.05 9.64 -6.52
C LYS A 91 0.97 9.31 -5.34
N ASP A 92 1.09 10.21 -4.37
CA ASP A 92 1.96 10.10 -3.20
C ASP A 92 1.20 9.58 -1.97
N LYS A 93 0.04 8.95 -2.17
CA LYS A 93 -0.78 8.40 -1.11
C LYS A 93 -1.13 6.95 -1.38
N VAL A 94 -1.28 6.16 -0.34
CA VAL A 94 -1.88 4.83 -0.41
C VAL A 94 -3.04 4.76 0.57
N LYS A 95 -4.19 4.28 0.06
CA LYS A 95 -5.33 3.91 0.88
C LYS A 95 -5.29 2.42 1.14
N LEU A 96 -5.39 2.06 2.41
CA LEU A 96 -5.43 0.69 2.90
C LEU A 96 -6.84 0.41 3.41
N VAL A 97 -7.46 -0.66 2.92
CA VAL A 97 -8.83 -1.03 3.27
C VAL A 97 -8.87 -2.52 3.63
N SER A 98 -9.40 -2.84 4.79
CA SER A 98 -9.74 -4.21 5.18
C SER A 98 -11.16 -4.25 5.73
N GLN A 99 -12.07 -4.84 4.96
CA GLN A 99 -13.47 -5.02 5.39
C GLN A 99 -13.57 -6.00 6.57
N GLU A 100 -12.68 -6.99 6.63
CA GLU A 100 -12.66 -8.00 7.68
C GLU A 100 -12.27 -7.39 9.04
N LEU A 101 -11.32 -6.46 9.03
CA LEU A 101 -10.83 -5.78 10.23
C LEU A 101 -11.50 -4.43 10.48
N GLY A 102 -12.34 -3.94 9.56
CA GLY A 102 -12.94 -2.62 9.63
C GLY A 102 -11.92 -1.48 9.59
N ILE A 103 -10.78 -1.71 8.93
CA ILE A 103 -9.68 -0.74 8.82
C ILE A 103 -9.82 0.02 7.51
N GLU A 104 -9.80 1.34 7.59
CA GLU A 104 -9.65 2.26 6.47
C GLU A 104 -8.62 3.32 6.88
N ASP A 105 -7.42 3.24 6.33
CA ASP A 105 -6.32 4.15 6.61
C ASP A 105 -5.77 4.76 5.33
N GLU A 106 -5.36 6.02 5.40
CA GLU A 106 -4.65 6.72 4.34
C GLU A 106 -3.22 7.01 4.82
N LEU A 107 -2.24 6.54 4.06
CA LEU A 107 -0.82 6.78 4.31
C LEU A 107 -0.26 7.69 3.22
N THR A 108 0.73 8.50 3.58
CA THR A 108 1.41 9.42 2.64
C THR A 108 2.84 8.95 2.42
N LYS A 109 3.29 8.98 1.16
CA LYS A 109 4.64 8.62 0.78
C LYS A 109 5.64 9.55 1.45
N VAL A 110 6.65 8.96 2.08
CA VAL A 110 7.79 9.67 2.63
C VAL A 110 8.89 9.57 1.58
N GLU A 111 9.29 10.69 0.97
CA GLU A 111 10.47 10.71 0.10
C GLU A 111 11.73 10.55 0.97
N GLU A 112 12.58 9.57 0.64
CA GLU A 112 13.96 9.48 1.14
C GLU A 112 14.89 10.50 0.46
#